data_AF-A0A4R4ZX03-F1
#
_entry.id   AF-A0A4R4ZX03-F1
#
_cell.length_a   1.000
_cell.length_b   1.000
_cell.length_c   1.000
_cell.angle_alpha   90.00
_cell.angle_beta   90.00
_cell.angle_gamma   90.00
#
_symmetry.space_group_name_H-M   'P 1'
#
loop_
_entity.id
_entity.type
_entity.pdbx_description
1 polymer ?
#
loop_
_entity_poly.entity_id
_entity_poly.type
_entity_poly.pdbx_seq_one_letter_code
_entity_poly.pdbx_strand_id
1 'polypeptide(L)'
;MSAADQNPTQPVLPASRQPVPMAPEVQAELAKRGRSARQIESDITARTERLAANIDELTARLSPSRLVKDGTAGLRARITTPDGNPRLDVLGAVAGAALVVGLLLWRARRR
;
A
#
# COMPACT_ATOMS: atom_id res chain seq x y z
N MET A 1 -45.61 -34.92 -3.57
CA MET A 1 -45.40 -33.46 -3.34
C MET A 1 -45.02 -33.36 -1.86
N SER A 2 -43.78 -33.21 -1.44
CA SER A 2 -42.70 -32.26 -1.78
C SER A 2 -41.36 -32.99 -1.48
N ALA A 3 -40.38 -33.17 -2.37
CA ALA A 3 -39.54 -32.23 -3.11
C ALA A 3 -38.85 -31.18 -2.20
N ALA A 4 -37.50 -31.18 -2.23
CA ALA A 4 -36.51 -30.43 -1.43
C ALA A 4 -36.30 -31.01 -0.02
N ASP A 5 -35.13 -31.47 0.44
CA ASP A 5 -33.77 -31.01 0.18
C ASP A 5 -32.78 -32.13 0.58
N GLN A 6 -32.51 -33.08 -0.31
CA GLN A 6 -31.38 -34.00 -0.11
C GLN A 6 -30.18 -33.38 -0.80
N ASN A 7 -29.44 -32.55 -0.07
CA ASN A 7 -28.18 -31.98 -0.54
C ASN A 7 -27.16 -33.11 -0.69
N PRO A 8 -26.86 -33.60 -1.91
CA PRO A 8 -26.09 -34.83 -2.13
C PRO A 8 -24.58 -34.60 -2.02
N THR A 9 -24.15 -33.44 -1.52
CA THR A 9 -22.74 -33.02 -1.53
C THR A 9 -22.15 -32.80 -0.14
N GLN A 10 -22.89 -33.05 0.95
CA GLN A 10 -22.25 -33.07 2.26
C GLN A 10 -21.39 -34.32 2.37
N PRO A 11 -20.05 -34.19 2.51
CA PRO A 11 -19.19 -35.35 2.73
C PRO A 11 -19.59 -35.96 4.07
N VAL A 12 -20.32 -37.07 4.02
CA VAL A 12 -20.70 -37.83 5.22
C VAL A 12 -19.41 -38.30 5.85
N LEU A 13 -19.01 -37.62 6.92
CA LEU A 13 -17.82 -37.99 7.66
C LEU A 13 -18.13 -39.36 8.30
N PRO A 14 -17.34 -40.44 8.06
CA PRO A 14 -17.62 -41.73 8.66
C PRO A 14 -17.75 -41.60 10.18
N ALA A 15 -18.72 -42.30 10.78
CA ALA A 15 -19.00 -42.27 12.23
C ALA A 15 -17.80 -42.64 13.12
N SER A 16 -16.70 -43.11 12.51
CA SER A 16 -15.39 -43.33 13.12
C SER A 16 -14.53 -42.08 13.27
N ARG A 17 -14.94 -40.90 12.78
CA ARG A 17 -14.34 -39.62 13.19
C ARG A 17 -14.87 -39.17 14.55
N GLN A 18 -14.76 -40.05 15.56
CA GLN A 18 -14.71 -39.52 16.92
C GLN A 18 -13.45 -38.66 17.00
N PRO A 19 -13.52 -37.42 17.51
CA PRO A 19 -12.32 -36.64 17.76
C PRO A 19 -11.41 -37.50 18.62
N VAL A 20 -10.23 -37.83 18.08
CA VAL A 20 -9.24 -38.61 18.82
C VAL A 20 -9.06 -37.88 20.14
N PRO A 21 -9.28 -38.51 21.31
CA PRO A 21 -9.04 -37.87 22.59
C PRO A 21 -7.56 -37.52 22.61
N MET A 22 -7.27 -36.25 22.31
CA MET A 22 -5.92 -35.75 22.26
C MET A 22 -5.37 -35.85 23.68
N ALA A 23 -4.24 -36.51 23.82
CA ALA A 23 -3.60 -36.61 25.12
C ALA A 23 -3.44 -35.20 25.72
N PRO A 24 -3.66 -35.02 27.02
CA PRO A 24 -3.69 -33.70 27.67
C PRO A 24 -2.42 -32.88 27.40
N GLU A 25 -1.27 -33.53 27.19
CA GLU A 25 -0.03 -32.90 26.75
C GLU A 25 -0.14 -32.20 25.38
N VAL A 26 -0.84 -32.79 24.41
CA VAL A 26 -1.05 -32.22 23.08
C VAL A 26 -1.98 -31.01 23.15
N GLN A 27 -2.99 -31.09 24.01
CA GLN A 27 -3.92 -29.97 24.26
C GLN A 27 -3.20 -28.79 24.93
N ALA A 28 -2.31 -29.06 25.89
CA ALA A 28 -1.51 -28.04 26.55
C ALA A 28 -0.55 -27.33 25.59
N GLU A 29 0.09 -28.09 24.69
CA GLU A 29 1.00 -27.54 23.68
C GLU A 29 0.26 -26.69 22.63
N LEU A 30 -0.93 -27.12 22.18
CA LEU A 30 -1.79 -26.31 21.30
C LEU A 30 -2.25 -25.01 21.99
N ALA A 31 -2.65 -25.08 23.25
CA ALA A 31 -3.02 -23.89 24.03
C ALA A 31 -1.83 -22.93 24.21
N LYS A 32 -0.62 -23.46 24.43
CA LYS A 32 0.62 -22.68 24.49
C LYS A 32 0.92 -22.01 23.13
N ARG A 33 0.80 -22.73 22.03
CA ARG A 33 0.97 -22.19 20.67
C ARG A 33 -0.07 -21.13 20.35
N GLY A 34 -1.33 -21.32 20.71
CA GLY A 34 -2.39 -20.31 20.56
C GLY A 34 -2.08 -19.03 21.33
N ARG A 35 -1.50 -19.14 22.54
CA ARG A 35 -0.98 -17.99 23.30
C ARG A 35 0.15 -17.28 22.55
N SER A 36 1.08 -18.02 21.93
CA SER A 36 2.16 -17.44 21.12
C SER A 36 1.65 -16.81 19.82
N ALA A 37 0.65 -17.40 19.16
CA ALA A 37 0.05 -16.85 17.95
C ALA A 37 -0.61 -15.49 18.23
N ARG A 38 -1.39 -15.38 19.32
CA ARG A 38 -1.92 -14.08 19.78
C ARG A 38 -0.82 -13.06 20.07
N GLN A 39 0.30 -13.50 20.63
CA GLN A 39 1.42 -12.62 20.91
C GLN A 39 2.05 -12.08 19.62
N ILE A 40 2.20 -12.93 18.61
CA ILE A 40 2.68 -12.53 17.28
C ILE A 40 1.71 -11.54 16.62
N GLU A 41 0.41 -11.82 16.65
CA GLU A 41 -0.63 -10.91 16.13
C GLU A 41 -0.57 -9.54 16.81
N SER A 42 -0.37 -9.51 18.12
CA SER A 42 -0.22 -8.25 18.86
C SER A 42 1.05 -7.48 18.47
N ASP A 43 2.16 -8.17 18.25
CA ASP A 43 3.42 -7.55 17.83
C ASP A 43 3.32 -7.02 16.38
N ILE A 44 2.70 -7.79 15.48
CA ILE A 44 2.43 -7.36 14.10
C ILE A 44 1.57 -6.10 14.08
N THR A 45 0.53 -6.05 14.92
CA THR A 45 -0.36 -4.89 15.02
C THR A 45 0.43 -3.66 15.48
N ALA A 46 1.21 -3.80 16.56
CA ALA A 46 2.03 -2.72 17.10
C ALA A 46 3.10 -2.23 16.11
N ARG A 47 3.71 -3.15 15.34
CA ARG A 47 4.69 -2.80 14.30
C ARG A 47 4.04 -2.10 13.12
N THR A 48 2.88 -2.56 12.68
CA THR A 48 2.12 -1.94 11.58
C THR A 48 1.75 -0.51 11.93
N GLU A 49 1.29 -0.27 13.16
CA GLU A 49 0.93 1.07 13.63
C GLU A 49 2.13 2.03 13.66
N ARG A 50 3.29 1.58 14.18
CA ARG A 50 4.53 2.36 14.14
C ARG A 50 4.99 2.65 12.70
N LEU A 51 4.87 1.67 11.81
CA LEU A 51 5.27 1.82 10.42
C LEU A 51 4.38 2.82 9.68
N ALA A 52 3.06 2.75 9.89
CA ALA A 52 2.11 3.70 9.33
C ALA A 52 2.42 5.13 9.78
N ALA A 53 2.65 5.34 11.10
CA ALA A 53 3.01 6.65 11.64
C ALA A 53 4.31 7.21 11.01
N ASN A 54 5.34 6.37 10.84
CA ASN A 54 6.60 6.78 10.21
C ASN A 54 6.43 7.11 8.72
N ILE A 55 5.60 6.34 8.00
CA ILE A 55 5.31 6.59 6.59
C ILE A 55 4.54 7.91 6.42
N ASP A 56 3.55 8.18 7.28
CA ASP A 56 2.80 9.43 7.27
C ASP A 56 3.72 10.63 7.56
N GLU A 57 4.63 10.52 8.52
CA GLU A 57 5.61 11.56 8.81
C GLU A 57 6.53 11.81 7.61
N LEU A 58 7.06 10.74 7.00
CA LEU A 58 7.92 10.85 5.83
C LEU A 58 7.16 11.46 4.64
N THR A 59 5.90 11.11 4.47
CA THR A 59 5.02 11.65 3.43
C THR A 59 4.70 13.11 3.68
N ALA A 60 4.49 13.53 4.93
CA ALA A 60 4.29 14.92 5.29
C ALA A 60 5.56 15.76 5.04
N ARG A 61 6.75 15.21 5.35
CA ARG A 61 8.04 15.88 5.10
C ARG A 61 8.38 15.96 3.61
N LEU A 62 8.19 14.87 2.87
CA LEU A 62 8.45 14.75 1.43
C LEU A 62 7.22 15.09 0.59
N SER A 63 6.24 15.78 1.17
CA SER A 63 5.02 16.13 0.49
C SER A 63 5.36 16.88 -0.80
N PRO A 64 4.80 16.47 -1.96
CA PRO A 64 5.20 17.00 -3.26
C PRO A 64 5.04 18.51 -3.35
N SER A 65 4.15 19.12 -2.56
CA SER A 65 4.03 20.58 -2.48
C SER A 65 5.28 21.29 -1.93
N ARG A 66 6.04 20.67 -1.02
CA ARG A 66 7.30 21.21 -0.49
C ARG A 66 8.44 21.01 -1.48
N LEU A 67 8.58 19.80 -2.03
CA LEU A 67 9.57 19.51 -3.09
C LEU A 67 9.35 20.39 -4.32
N VAL A 68 8.10 20.63 -4.71
CA VAL A 68 7.76 21.54 -5.81
C VAL A 68 8.09 22.98 -5.45
N LYS A 69 7.81 23.46 -4.24
CA LYS A 69 8.15 24.84 -3.84
C LYS A 69 9.66 25.07 -3.84
N ASP A 70 10.43 24.18 -3.21
CA ASP A 70 11.89 24.31 -3.13
C ASP A 70 12.55 24.09 -4.50
N GLY A 71 12.06 23.08 -5.25
CA GLY A 71 12.52 22.80 -6.61
C GLY A 71 12.19 23.92 -7.59
N THR A 72 10.98 24.50 -7.53
CA THR A 72 10.60 25.61 -8.41
C THR A 72 11.31 26.91 -8.06
N ALA A 73 11.65 27.16 -6.79
CA ALA A 73 12.47 28.30 -6.41
C ALA A 73 13.87 28.21 -7.03
N GLY A 74 14.53 27.05 -6.90
CA GLY A 74 15.84 26.80 -7.51
C GLY A 74 15.81 26.78 -9.04
N LEU A 75 14.71 26.29 -9.63
CA LEU A 75 14.54 26.25 -11.08
C LEU A 75 14.21 27.63 -11.66
N ARG A 76 13.33 28.42 -11.01
CA ARG A 76 13.07 29.83 -11.39
C ARG A 76 14.35 30.64 -11.38
N ALA A 77 15.19 30.52 -10.34
CA ALA A 77 16.48 31.20 -10.27
C ALA A 77 17.44 30.85 -11.44
N ARG A 78 17.29 29.68 -12.06
CA ARG A 78 18.09 29.27 -13.23
C ARG A 78 17.45 29.64 -14.58
N ILE A 79 16.14 29.84 -14.62
CA ILE A 79 15.36 30.03 -15.85
C ILE A 79 15.07 31.52 -16.11
N THR A 80 15.01 32.36 -15.07
CA THR A 80 14.67 33.79 -15.19
C THR A 80 15.88 34.69 -14.97
N THR A 81 16.05 35.70 -15.83
CA THR A 81 17.01 36.81 -15.64
C THR A 81 16.58 37.69 -14.45
N PRO A 82 17.50 38.42 -13.76
CA PRO A 82 17.16 39.31 -12.65
C PRO A 82 16.03 40.31 -12.93
N ASP A 83 15.85 40.72 -14.20
CA ASP A 83 14.79 41.64 -14.64
C ASP A 83 13.43 40.97 -14.96
N GLY A 84 13.29 39.66 -14.73
CA GLY A 84 12.03 38.92 -14.89
C GLY A 84 11.69 38.45 -16.31
N ASN A 85 12.52 38.76 -17.32
CA ASN A 85 12.30 38.30 -18.70
C ASN A 85 12.86 36.88 -18.94
N PRO A 86 12.08 35.95 -19.53
CA PRO A 86 12.56 34.63 -19.91
C PRO A 86 13.56 34.73 -21.07
N ARG A 87 14.70 34.04 -20.97
CA ARG A 87 15.70 34.00 -22.05
C ARG A 87 15.07 33.42 -23.32
N LEU A 88 15.29 34.07 -24.47
CA LEU A 88 14.72 33.65 -25.76
C LEU A 88 15.11 32.22 -26.16
N ASP A 89 16.33 31.78 -25.82
CA ASP A 89 16.77 30.38 -25.99
C ASP A 89 15.94 29.37 -25.17
N VAL A 90 15.37 29.80 -24.05
CA VAL A 90 14.64 28.94 -23.11
C VAL A 90 13.17 28.80 -23.51
N LEU A 91 12.61 29.75 -24.27
CA LEU A 91 11.23 29.71 -24.73
C LEU A 91 10.95 28.49 -25.64
N GLY A 92 11.85 28.19 -26.58
CA GLY A 92 11.72 26.99 -27.42
C GLY A 92 11.85 25.69 -26.62
N ALA A 93 12.78 25.65 -25.68
CA ALA A 93 12.99 24.49 -24.81
C ALA A 93 11.80 24.20 -23.89
N VAL A 94 11.17 25.25 -23.32
CA VAL A 94 9.98 25.12 -22.46
C VAL A 94 8.78 24.63 -23.26
N ALA A 95 8.57 25.14 -24.47
CA ALA A 95 7.47 24.69 -25.34
C ALA A 95 7.61 23.20 -25.70
N GLY A 96 8.83 22.75 -26.06
CA GLY A 96 9.11 21.35 -26.34
C GLY A 96 8.88 20.44 -25.12
N ALA A 97 9.38 20.85 -23.95
CA ALA A 97 9.19 20.11 -22.70
C ALA A 97 7.70 19.98 -22.32
N ALA A 98 6.92 21.04 -22.49
CA ALA A 98 5.48 21.03 -22.22
C ALA A 98 4.73 20.03 -23.11
N LEU A 99 5.09 19.92 -24.39
CA LEU A 99 4.51 18.93 -25.30
C LEU A 99 4.85 17.50 -24.89
N VAL A 100 6.09 17.23 -24.50
CA VAL A 100 6.53 15.90 -24.04
C VAL A 100 5.80 15.50 -22.76
N VAL A 101 5.70 16.42 -21.78
CA VAL A 101 4.96 16.18 -20.54
C VAL A 101 3.48 15.96 -20.81
N GLY A 102 2.86 16.78 -21.66
CA GLY A 102 1.46 16.59 -22.08
C GLY A 102 1.22 15.22 -22.71
N LEU A 103 2.12 14.78 -23.59
CA LEU A 103 2.05 13.46 -24.22
C LEU A 103 2.21 12.32 -23.22
N LEU A 104 3.14 12.44 -22.27
CA LEU A 104 3.34 11.47 -21.19
C LEU A 104 2.10 11.36 -20.30
N LEU A 105 1.52 12.48 -19.88
CA LEU A 105 0.29 12.51 -19.08
C LEU A 105 -0.90 11.91 -19.85
N TRP A 106 -1.02 12.24 -21.14
CA TRP A 106 -2.04 11.65 -22.00
C TRP A 106 -1.86 10.13 -22.13
N ARG A 107 -0.62 9.65 -22.29
CA ARG A 107 -0.31 8.21 -22.36
C ARG A 107 -0.55 7.51 -21.02
N ALA A 108 -0.23 8.15 -19.90
CA ALA A 108 -0.46 7.60 -18.56
C ALA A 108 -1.95 7.50 -18.24
N ARG A 109 -2.76 8.46 -18.69
CA ARG A 109 -4.22 8.43 -18.52
C ARG A 109 -4.93 7.42 -19.44
N ARG A 110 -4.25 7.02 -20.52
CA ARG A 110 -4.79 6.08 -21.52
C ARG A 110 -4.37 4.62 -21.30
N ARG A 111 -3.53 4.36 -20.29
CA ARG A 111 -3.22 3.01 -19.77
C ARG A 111 -4.08 2.73 -18.55
#